data_AF-A0A023WS55-F1
#
_entry.id   AF-A0A023WS55-F1
#
_cell.length_a   1.000
_cell.length_b   1.000
_cell.length_c   1.000
_cell.angle_alpha   90.00
_cell.angle_beta   90.00
_cell.angle_gamma   90.00
#
_symmetry.space_group_name_H-M   'P 1'
#
loop_
_entity.id
_entity.type
_entity.pdbx_description
1 polymer ?
#
loop_
_entity_poly.entity_id
_entity_poly.type
_entity_poly.pdbx_seq_one_letter_code
_entity_poly.pdbx_strand_id
1 'polypeptide(L)' 'MFDDVMGLMVGCANRFDAGVRDAFGTSIVNEVLSPILENIAFLRSFSEDYQRQVAAIHCVLAEAQGVGTSHSECDA' A
#
# COMPACT_ATOMS: atom_id res chain seq x y z
N MET A 1 2.78 1.88 -7.80
CA MET A 1 1.93 3.07 -7.53
C MET A 1 2.31 3.72 -6.21
N PHE A 2 2.07 3.08 -5.06
CA PHE A 2 2.53 3.64 -3.77
C PHE A 2 4.05 3.65 -3.64
N ASP A 3 4.76 2.68 -4.23
CA ASP A 3 6.23 2.69 -4.30
C ASP A 3 6.77 3.94 -5.00
N ASP A 4 6.17 4.32 -6.13
CA ASP A 4 6.58 5.47 -6.93
C ASP A 4 6.33 6.78 -6.18
N VAL A 5 5.15 6.90 -5.55
CA VAL A 5 4.78 8.04 -4.70
C VAL A 5 5.73 8.14 -3.50
N MET A 6 6.03 7.00 -2.85
CA MET A 6 6.98 6.96 -1.73
C MET A 6 8.37 7.41 -2.17
N GLY A 7 8.89 6.89 -3.27
CA GLY A 7 10.20 7.26 -3.80
C GLY A 7 10.30 8.76 -4.12
N LEU A 8 9.27 9.32 -4.77
CA LEU A 8 9.21 10.75 -5.05
C LEU A 8 9.19 11.58 -3.75
N MET A 9 8.36 11.20 -2.78
CA MET A 9 8.19 11.95 -1.54
C MET A 9 9.44 11.90 -0.66
N VAL A 10 10.10 10.74 -0.54
CA VAL A 10 11.39 10.62 0.14
C VAL A 10 12.44 11.50 -0.54
N GLY A 11 12.49 11.49 -1.88
CA GLY A 11 13.42 12.34 -2.64
C GLY A 11 13.16 13.85 -2.45
N CYS A 12 11.90 14.26 -2.31
CA CYS A 12 11.54 15.65 -2.01
C CYS A 12 11.87 16.03 -0.56
N ALA A 13 11.52 15.19 0.41
CA ALA A 13 11.78 15.43 1.83
C ALA A 13 13.28 15.55 2.11
N ASN A 14 14.09 14.63 1.57
CA ASN A 14 15.55 14.66 1.74
C ASN A 14 16.18 15.92 1.14
N ARG A 15 15.68 16.38 -0.02
CA ARG A 15 16.18 17.64 -0.64
C ARG A 15 15.82 18.86 0.19
N PHE A 16 14.63 18.89 0.77
CA PHE A 16 14.21 19.97 1.65
C PHE A 16 15.06 19.97 2.93
N ASP A 17 15.17 18.82 3.61
CA ASP A 17 15.92 18.66 4.85
C ASP A 17 17.40 19.04 4.69
N ALA A 18 18.04 18.66 3.58
CA ALA A 18 19.42 19.06 3.28
C ALA A 18 19.64 20.59 3.21
N GLY A 19 18.59 21.36 2.91
CA GLY A 19 18.62 22.82 2.84
C GLY A 19 18.22 23.51 4.15
N VAL A 20 17.63 22.80 5.11
CA VAL A 20 17.17 23.37 6.37
C VAL A 20 18.35 23.76 7.26
N ARG A 21 18.30 24.96 7.85
CA ARG A 21 19.32 25.48 8.77
C ARG A 21 18.73 26.11 10.03
N ASP A 22 17.41 26.34 10.05
CA ASP A 22 16.69 27.00 11.12
C ASP A 22 15.67 26.07 11.78
N ALA A 23 15.24 26.47 12.98
CA ALA A 23 14.29 25.69 13.78
C ALA A 23 12.91 25.59 13.11
N PHE A 24 12.54 26.57 12.28
CA PHE A 24 11.26 26.56 11.57
C PHE A 24 11.25 25.49 10.47
N GLY A 25 12.31 25.43 9.65
CA GLY A 25 12.48 24.37 8.66
C GLY A 25 12.55 22.99 9.31
N THR A 26 13.22 22.86 10.47
CA THR A 26 13.22 21.60 11.23
C THR A 26 11.81 21.20 11.69
N SER A 27 11.00 22.17 12.13
CA SER A 27 9.59 21.93 12.51
C SER A 27 8.77 21.46 11.30
N ILE A 28 8.95 22.04 10.11
CA ILE A 28 8.29 21.56 8.88
C ILE A 28 8.67 20.11 8.57
N VAL A 29 9.95 19.74 8.68
CA VAL A 29 10.38 18.35 8.47
C VAL A 29 9.67 17.42 9.45
N ASN A 30 9.71 17.75 10.74
CA ASN A 30 9.22 16.87 11.80
C ASN A 30 7.70 16.78 11.87
N GLU A 31 7.00 17.90 11.69
CA GLU A 31 5.56 18.00 11.96
C GLU A 31 4.71 17.84 10.69
N VAL A 32 5.31 17.99 9.51
CA VAL A 32 4.58 17.90 8.23
C VAL A 32 5.14 16.80 7.35
N LEU A 33 6.43 16.86 7.01
CA LEU A 33 6.99 15.94 6.02
C LEU A 33 7.09 14.50 6.54
N SER A 34 7.59 14.31 7.77
CA SER A 34 7.68 12.97 8.38
C SER A 34 6.31 12.30 8.53
N PRO A 35 5.27 12.96 9.08
CA PRO A 35 3.93 12.37 9.14
C PRO A 35 3.32 12.04 7.78
N ILE A 36 3.58 12.84 6.74
CA ILE A 36 3.12 12.52 5.38
C ILE A 36 3.80 11.24 4.87
N LEU A 37 5.11 11.09 5.07
CA LEU A 37 5.84 9.89 4.69
C LEU A 37 5.32 8.65 5.43
N GLU A 38 5.06 8.77 6.73
CA GLU A 38 4.46 7.70 7.55
C GLU A 38 3.08 7.29 7.03
N ASN A 39 2.21 8.26 6.72
CA ASN A 39 0.89 7.98 6.17
C ASN A 39 0.95 7.29 4.80
N ILE A 40 1.89 7.69 3.93
CA ILE A 40 2.07 7.01 2.63
C ILE A 40 2.58 5.58 2.84
N ALA A 41 3.48 5.35 3.81
CA ALA A 41 3.97 4.02 4.15
C ALA A 41 2.83 3.13 4.66
N PHE A 42 1.96 3.68 5.50
CA PHE A 42 0.78 3.00 5.99
C PHE A 42 -0.17 2.62 4.84
N LEU A 43 -0.50 3.57 3.95
CA LEU A 43 -1.38 3.32 2.81
C LEU A 43 -0.82 2.26 1.86
N ARG A 44 0.51 2.25 1.66
CA ARG A 44 1.18 1.21 0.90
C ARG A 44 0.96 -0.18 1.52
N SER A 45 1.29 -0.34 2.80
CA SER A 45 1.12 -1.61 3.51
C SER A 45 -0.34 -2.08 3.48
N PHE A 46 -1.26 -1.16 3.72
CA PHE A 46 -2.70 -1.42 3.65
C PHE A 46 -3.11 -1.91 2.26
N SER A 47 -2.60 -1.30 1.19
CA SER A 47 -2.88 -1.72 -0.18
C SER A 47 -2.35 -3.12 -0.49
N GLU A 48 -1.15 -3.45 -0.02
CA GLU A 48 -0.55 -4.79 -0.20
C GLU A 48 -1.38 -5.85 0.52
N ASP A 49 -1.82 -5.57 1.75
CA ASP A 49 -2.68 -6.47 2.53
C ASP A 49 -4.06 -6.63 1.89
N TYR A 50 -4.65 -5.55 1.40
CA TYR A 50 -5.93 -5.59 0.70
C TYR A 50 -5.84 -6.46 -0.57
N GLN A 51 -4.78 -6.29 -1.38
CA GLN A 51 -4.55 -7.11 -2.57
C GLN A 51 -4.41 -8.60 -2.23
N ARG A 52 -3.73 -8.92 -1.12
CA ARG A 52 -3.59 -10.29 -0.64
C ARG A 52 -4.95 -10.90 -0.26
N GLN A 53 -5.81 -10.13 0.39
CA GLN A 53 -7.17 -10.58 0.73
C GLN A 53 -8.03 -10.81 -0.52
N VAL A 54 -7.97 -9.88 -1.48
CA VAL A 54 -8.68 -10.02 -2.77
C VAL A 54 -8.24 -11.29 -3.50
N ALA A 55 -6.93 -11.56 -3.56
CA ALA A 55 -6.41 -12.79 -4.16
C ALA A 55 -6.92 -14.05 -3.45
N ALA A 56 -6.93 -14.07 -2.11
CA ALA A 56 -7.45 -15.19 -1.34
C ALA A 56 -8.94 -15.43 -1.61
N ILE A 57 -9.75 -14.38 -1.69
CA ILE A 57 -11.18 -14.48 -2.03
C ILE A 57 -11.36 -15.06 -3.44
N HIS A 58 -10.57 -14.60 -4.42
CA HIS A 58 -10.63 -15.15 -5.78
C HIS A 58 -10.27 -16.63 -5.83
N CYS A 59 -9.28 -17.08 -5.06
CA CYS A 59 -8.95 -18.51 -4.96
C CYS A 59 -10.12 -19.32 -4.41
N VAL A 60 -10.70 -18.90 -3.28
CA VAL A 60 -11.86 -19.58 -2.67
C VAL A 60 -13.05 -19.62 -3.63
N LEU A 61 -13.31 -18.53 -4.35
CA LEU A 61 -14.39 -18.47 -5.32
C LEU A 61 -14.16 -19.44 -6.49
N ALA A 62 -12.93 -19.53 -7.00
CA ALA A 62 -12.57 -20.46 -8.06
C ALA A 62 -12.70 -21.94 -7.61
N GLU A 63 -12.28 -22.24 -6.38
CA GLU A 63 -12.44 -23.57 -5.77
C GLU A 63 -13.93 -23.95 -5.66
N ALA A 64 -14.77 -23.04 -5.15
CA ALA A 64 -16.21 -23.27 -5.02
C ALA A 64 -16.89 -23.52 -6.38
N GLN A 65 -16.48 -22.79 -7.42
CA GLN A 65 -16.97 -23.00 -8.79
C GLN A 65 -16.56 -24.37 -9.34
N GLY A 66 -15.33 -24.81 -9.09
CA GLY A 66 -14.84 -26.14 -9.49
C GLY A 66 -15.64 -27.27 -8.84
N VAL A 67 -16.01 -27.12 -7.56
CA VAL A 67 -16.87 -28.09 -6.86
C VAL A 67 -18.28 -28.14 -7.47
N GLY A 68 -18.86 -26.98 -7.78
CA GLY A 68 -20.18 -26.90 -8.42
C GLY A 68 -20.24 -27.57 -9.79
N THR A 69 -19.17 -27.50 -10.58
CA THR A 69 -19.08 -28.18 -11.88
C THR A 69 -18.91 -29.70 -11.76
N SER A 70 -18.12 -30.18 -10.79
CA SER A 70 -17.95 -31.62 -10.55
C SER A 70 -19.20 -32.31 -9.96
N HIS A 71 -20.08 -31.57 -9.27
CA HIS A 71 -21.34 -32.13 -8.77
C HIS A 71 -22.38 -32.30 -9.88
N SER A 72 -22.35 -31.44 -10.91
CA SER A 72 -23.23 -31.53 -12.08
C SER A 72 -22.94 -32.73 -12.99
N GLU A 73 -21.72 -33.29 -12.98
CA GLU A 73 -21.35 -34.45 -13.81
C GLU A 73 -21.68 -35.79 -13.15
N CYS A 74 -21.91 -35.83 -11.83
CA CYS A 74 -22.32 -37.05 -11.11
C CYS A 74 -23.84 -37.27 -11.08
N ASP A 75 -24.63 -36.25 -11.43
CA ASP A 75 -26.10 -36.30 -11.42
C ASP A 75 -26.72 -36.39 -12.85
N ALA A 76 -25.90 -36.62 -13.88
CA ALA A 76 -26.34 -36.82 -15.28
C ALA A 76 -26.07 -38.26 -15.77
#